data_AF-D9MP52-F1
#
_entry.id   AF-D9MP52-F1
#
_cell.length_a   1.000
_cell.length_b   1.000
_cell.length_c   1.000
_cell.angle_alpha   90.00
_cell.angle_beta   90.00
_cell.angle_gamma   90.00
#
_symmetry.space_group_name_H-M   'P 1'
#
loop_
_entity.id
_entity.type
_entity.pdbx_description
1 polymer ?
#
loop_
_entity_poly.entity_id
_entity_poly.type
_entity_poly.pdbx_seq_one_letter_code
_entity_poly.pdbx_strand_id
1 'polypeptide(L)'
;MYKLISEMKTRDERGFTLIELLIVIAIIGILTAIAVPAFLGQREKAKVRSTESGAKGAVSDLQGYLDSYVGGDPYIIITDATGTQGCYESSGATATGRSCLAVYNQASTGTYTAFPGGITTVVDHFISHHTFKGDKSAFNGLPLFVTTAPSDGQVILSPNGSRAVNLMAYASNSTSPILSQIVTTR
;
A
#
# COMPACT_ATOMS: atom_id res chain seq x y z
N MET A 1 -45.62 -62.33 13.75
CA MET A 1 -45.05 -60.99 13.93
C MET A 1 -43.55 -60.97 13.56
N TYR A 2 -43.17 -61.42 12.36
CA TYR A 2 -41.76 -61.47 11.90
C TYR A 2 -41.58 -61.14 10.40
N LYS A 3 -42.64 -60.65 9.73
CA LYS A 3 -42.64 -60.45 8.27
C LYS A 3 -42.32 -59.02 7.83
N LEU A 4 -41.83 -58.16 8.73
CA LEU A 4 -41.65 -56.71 8.49
C LEU A 4 -40.19 -56.23 8.40
N ILE A 5 -39.17 -57.10 8.44
CA ILE A 5 -37.75 -56.67 8.44
C ILE A 5 -37.06 -56.94 7.08
N SER A 6 -37.73 -57.56 6.10
CA SER A 6 -37.08 -58.03 4.86
C SER A 6 -37.03 -57.02 3.69
N GLU A 7 -37.02 -55.71 3.95
CA GLU A 7 -36.71 -54.71 2.91
C GLU A 7 -35.66 -53.71 3.42
N MET A 8 -34.53 -54.21 3.92
CA MET A 8 -33.30 -53.43 3.91
C MET A 8 -32.80 -53.37 2.47
N LYS A 9 -33.26 -52.35 1.74
CA LYS A 9 -32.75 -51.93 0.43
C LYS A 9 -31.22 -51.90 0.49
N THR A 10 -30.59 -52.93 -0.08
CA THR A 10 -29.14 -52.99 -0.28
C THR A 10 -28.75 -51.77 -1.10
N ARG A 11 -28.16 -50.77 -0.45
CA ARG A 11 -27.49 -49.69 -1.16
C ARG A 11 -26.37 -50.35 -1.95
N ASP A 12 -26.42 -50.20 -3.26
CA ASP A 12 -25.43 -50.69 -4.20
C ASP A 12 -24.13 -49.90 -3.93
N GLU A 13 -23.31 -50.38 -3.00
CA GLU A 13 -22.03 -49.78 -2.64
C GLU A 13 -21.02 -50.07 -3.76
N ARG A 14 -21.12 -49.29 -4.84
CA ARG A 14 -20.15 -49.32 -5.94
C ARG A 14 -18.83 -48.74 -5.44
N GLY A 15 -17.82 -49.60 -5.27
CA GLY A 15 -16.46 -49.19 -4.95
C GLY A 15 -15.84 -48.38 -6.09
N PHE A 16 -15.08 -47.34 -5.74
CA PHE A 16 -14.30 -46.54 -6.69
C PHE A 16 -13.15 -47.39 -7.25
N THR A 17 -12.98 -47.42 -8.57
CA THR A 17 -11.91 -48.22 -9.18
C THR A 17 -10.57 -47.50 -9.12
N LEU A 18 -9.48 -48.25 -8.97
CA LEU A 18 -8.12 -47.68 -8.99
C LEU A 18 -7.80 -46.97 -10.32
N ILE A 19 -8.38 -47.44 -11.43
CA ILE A 19 -8.17 -46.83 -12.74
C ILE A 19 -8.90 -45.49 -12.88
N GLU A 20 -10.09 -45.34 -12.29
CA GLU A 20 -10.78 -44.05 -12.22
C GLU A 20 -9.94 -43.04 -11.44
N LEU A 21 -9.34 -43.44 -10.31
CA LEU A 21 -8.46 -42.56 -9.54
C LEU A 21 -7.21 -42.17 -10.35
N LEU A 22 -6.62 -43.13 -11.07
CA LEU A 22 -5.40 -42.93 -11.85
C LEU A 22 -5.61 -41.93 -13.00
N ILE A 23 -6.73 -42.03 -13.71
CA ILE A 23 -7.06 -41.09 -14.79
C ILE A 23 -7.31 -39.68 -14.23
N VAL A 24 -7.97 -39.56 -13.08
CA VAL A 24 -8.24 -38.28 -12.44
C VAL A 24 -6.93 -37.57 -12.05
N ILE A 25 -5.98 -38.26 -11.41
CA ILE A 25 -4.70 -37.65 -11.06
C ILE A 25 -3.87 -37.29 -12.30
N ALA A 26 -3.96 -38.07 -13.37
CA ALA A 26 -3.28 -37.76 -14.63
C ALA A 26 -3.81 -36.46 -15.26
N ILE A 27 -5.14 -36.27 -15.28
CA ILE A 27 -5.77 -35.04 -15.78
C ILE A 27 -5.41 -33.84 -14.89
N ILE A 28 -5.49 -33.98 -13.56
CA ILE A 28 -5.09 -32.92 -12.62
C ILE A 28 -3.61 -32.55 -12.81
N GLY A 29 -2.73 -33.53 -13.04
CA GLY A 29 -1.32 -33.30 -13.33
C GLY A 29 -1.10 -32.42 -14.57
N ILE A 30 -1.83 -32.68 -15.66
CA ILE A 30 -1.74 -31.88 -16.89
C ILE A 30 -2.25 -30.45 -16.65
N LEU A 31 -3.39 -30.30 -15.97
CA LEU A 31 -3.96 -28.99 -15.67
C LEU A 31 -3.05 -28.15 -14.76
N THR A 32 -2.51 -28.76 -13.71
CA THR A 32 -1.64 -28.08 -12.74
C THR A 32 -0.32 -27.65 -13.37
N ALA A 33 0.26 -28.45 -14.28
CA ALA A 33 1.49 -28.11 -14.99
C ALA A 33 1.39 -26.78 -15.77
N ILE A 34 0.21 -26.45 -16.32
CA ILE A 34 -0.05 -25.20 -17.04
C ILE A 34 -0.52 -24.10 -16.08
N ALA A 35 -1.43 -24.45 -15.15
CA ALA A 35 -2.09 -23.48 -14.29
C ALA A 35 -1.13 -22.82 -13.28
N VAL A 36 -0.21 -23.57 -12.68
CA VAL A 36 0.71 -23.06 -11.65
C VAL A 36 1.64 -21.95 -12.18
N PRO A 37 2.42 -22.14 -13.27
CA PRO A 37 3.30 -21.08 -13.76
C PRO A 37 2.51 -19.85 -14.25
N ALA A 38 1.35 -20.06 -14.88
CA ALA A 38 0.47 -18.96 -15.30
C ALA A 38 -0.03 -18.16 -14.10
N PHE A 39 -0.48 -18.82 -13.03
CA PHE A 39 -0.95 -18.17 -11.81
C PHE A 39 0.16 -17.37 -11.11
N LEU A 40 1.37 -17.93 -11.00
CA LEU A 40 2.51 -17.23 -10.41
C LEU A 40 2.86 -15.95 -11.19
N GLY A 41 2.86 -16.02 -12.53
CA GLY A 41 3.08 -14.85 -13.38
C GLY A 41 2.00 -13.77 -13.24
N GLN A 42 0.73 -14.16 -13.10
CA GLN A 42 -0.37 -13.20 -12.86
C GLN A 42 -0.26 -12.56 -11.48
N ARG A 43 0.08 -13.34 -10.45
CA ARG A 43 0.29 -12.82 -9.10
C ARG A 43 1.43 -11.78 -9.07
N GLU A 44 2.53 -12.04 -9.77
CA GLU A 44 3.63 -11.09 -9.86
C GLU A 44 3.23 -9.80 -10.57
N LYS A 45 2.55 -9.90 -11.72
CA LYS A 45 2.01 -8.73 -12.44
C LYS A 45 1.05 -7.92 -11.57
N ALA A 46 0.24 -8.57 -10.74
CA ALA A 46 -0.66 -7.89 -9.81
C ALA A 46 0.11 -7.11 -8.75
N LYS A 47 1.20 -7.66 -8.19
CA LYS A 47 2.06 -6.94 -7.23
C LYS A 47 2.72 -5.71 -7.84
N VAL A 48 3.23 -5.83 -9.07
CA VAL A 48 3.81 -4.69 -9.82
C VAL A 48 2.78 -3.59 -10.00
N ARG A 49 1.58 -3.94 -10.49
CA ARG A 49 0.47 -2.99 -10.68
C ARG A 49 0.03 -2.34 -9.37
N SER A 50 0.00 -3.09 -8.27
CA SER A 50 -0.30 -2.56 -6.93
C SER A 50 0.70 -1.48 -6.51
N THR A 51 1.99 -1.71 -6.74
CA THR A 51 3.05 -0.75 -6.40
C THR A 51 2.96 0.49 -7.28
N GLU A 52 2.79 0.31 -8.59
CA GLU A 52 2.60 1.42 -9.53
C GLU A 52 1.36 2.26 -9.19
N SER A 53 0.24 1.62 -8.83
CA SER A 53 -0.98 2.32 -8.41
C SER A 53 -0.78 3.09 -7.11
N GLY A 54 -0.10 2.49 -6.12
CA GLY A 54 0.24 3.17 -4.87
C GLY A 54 1.11 4.41 -5.10
N ALA A 55 2.10 4.30 -5.99
CA ALA A 55 2.96 5.40 -6.40
C ALA A 55 2.18 6.53 -7.10
N LYS A 56 1.26 6.21 -8.02
CA LYS A 56 0.41 7.21 -8.69
C LYS A 56 -0.53 7.93 -7.72
N GLY A 57 -1.11 7.21 -6.76
CA GLY A 57 -1.92 7.82 -5.71
C GLY A 57 -1.11 8.77 -4.82
N ALA A 58 0.12 8.35 -4.47
CA ALA A 58 1.03 9.15 -3.67
C ALA A 58 1.46 10.45 -4.34
N VAL A 59 1.56 10.50 -5.67
CA VAL A 59 1.84 11.75 -6.41
C VAL A 59 0.80 12.82 -6.09
N SER A 60 -0.49 12.49 -6.18
CA SER A 60 -1.55 13.46 -5.91
C SER A 60 -1.64 13.85 -4.44
N ASP A 61 -1.40 12.90 -3.54
CA ASP A 61 -1.45 13.14 -2.09
C ASP A 61 -0.27 14.02 -1.64
N LEU A 62 0.94 13.67 -2.07
CA LEU A 62 2.16 14.43 -1.80
C LEU A 62 2.08 15.86 -2.36
N GLN A 63 1.42 16.06 -3.51
CA GLN A 63 1.16 17.41 -4.03
C GLN A 63 0.38 18.26 -3.03
N GLY A 64 -0.66 17.70 -2.40
CA GLY A 64 -1.47 18.42 -1.39
C GLY A 64 -0.66 18.78 -0.14
N TYR A 65 0.21 17.88 0.31
CA TYR A 65 1.13 18.15 1.43
C TYR A 65 2.12 19.27 1.10
N LEU A 66 2.72 19.23 -0.09
CA LEU A 66 3.67 20.24 -0.55
C LEU A 66 3.03 21.61 -0.72
N ASP A 67 1.82 21.67 -1.29
CA ASP A 67 1.08 22.92 -1.48
C ASP A 67 0.68 23.53 -0.12
N SER A 68 0.17 22.71 0.82
CA SER A 68 -0.15 23.16 2.18
C SER A 68 1.08 23.68 2.92
N TYR A 69 2.20 22.97 2.77
CA TYR A 69 3.47 23.35 3.39
C TYR A 69 4.04 24.66 2.86
N VAL A 70 3.95 24.93 1.54
CA VAL A 70 4.35 26.22 0.95
C VAL A 70 3.37 27.33 1.32
N GLY A 71 2.07 27.04 1.39
CA GLY A 71 1.05 27.97 1.86
C GLY A 71 1.17 28.32 3.34
N GLY A 72 1.86 27.50 4.13
CA GLY A 72 1.90 27.61 5.59
C GLY A 72 0.57 27.18 6.24
N ASP A 73 -0.24 26.39 5.53
CA ASP A 73 -1.54 25.90 5.95
C ASP A 73 -1.38 24.63 6.80
N PRO A 74 -2.15 24.47 7.88
CA PRO A 74 -2.08 23.27 8.70
C PRO A 74 -2.62 22.06 7.93
N TYR A 75 -2.21 20.85 8.31
CA TYR A 75 -2.74 19.61 7.74
C TYR A 75 -2.85 18.50 8.80
N ILE A 76 -3.74 17.54 8.55
CA ILE A 76 -3.99 16.39 9.41
C ILE A 76 -3.23 15.18 8.90
N ILE A 77 -2.61 14.43 9.82
CA ILE A 77 -2.06 13.12 9.53
C ILE A 77 -2.57 12.06 10.50
N ILE A 78 -2.43 10.78 10.14
CA ILE A 78 -2.56 9.67 11.07
C ILE A 78 -1.23 9.54 11.82
N THR A 79 -1.27 9.49 13.15
CA THR A 79 -0.08 9.50 14.02
C THR A 79 0.24 8.15 14.64
N ASP A 80 -0.68 7.17 14.53
CA ASP A 80 -0.45 5.81 15.00
C ASP A 80 -1.27 4.77 14.23
N ALA A 81 -0.93 3.49 14.40
CA ALA A 81 -1.61 2.37 13.74
C ALA A 81 -3.06 2.12 14.21
N THR A 82 -3.54 2.84 15.23
CA THR A 82 -4.94 2.77 15.68
C THR A 82 -5.84 3.73 14.92
N GLY A 83 -5.26 4.60 14.08
CA GLY A 83 -5.98 5.59 13.28
C GLY A 83 -6.14 6.94 13.99
N THR A 84 -5.44 7.17 15.10
CA THR A 84 -5.42 8.48 15.77
C THR A 84 -4.95 9.55 14.81
N GLN A 85 -5.66 10.68 14.78
CA GLN A 85 -5.31 11.83 13.94
C GLN A 85 -4.59 12.89 14.77
N GLY A 86 -3.59 13.51 14.16
CA GLY A 86 -2.89 14.67 14.69
C GLY A 86 -2.86 15.80 13.66
N CYS A 87 -2.84 17.04 14.14
CA CYS A 87 -2.74 18.21 13.30
C CYS A 87 -1.35 18.84 13.40
N TYR A 88 -0.75 19.19 12.27
CA TYR A 88 0.52 19.91 12.22
C TYR A 88 0.31 21.29 11.62
N GLU A 89 0.89 22.32 12.24
CA GLU A 89 0.77 23.71 11.79
C GLU A 89 2.13 24.36 11.57
N SER A 90 2.17 25.44 10.80
CA SER A 90 3.41 26.18 10.58
C SER A 90 3.83 26.94 11.85
N SER A 91 5.13 27.11 12.09
CA SER A 91 5.67 27.85 13.25
C SER A 91 5.20 29.31 13.31
N GLY A 92 4.71 29.86 12.19
CA GLY A 92 4.13 31.21 12.08
C GLY A 92 2.60 31.23 12.03
N ALA A 93 1.93 30.11 12.26
CA ALA A 93 0.48 29.96 12.08
C ALA A 93 -0.35 30.98 12.85
N THR A 94 0.05 31.32 14.08
CA THR A 94 -0.65 32.34 14.90
C THR A 94 -0.57 33.73 14.28
N ALA A 95 0.54 34.08 13.62
CA ALA A 95 0.70 35.37 12.96
C ALA A 95 -0.15 35.48 11.68
N THR A 96 -0.42 34.36 11.01
CA THR A 96 -1.24 34.31 9.79
C THR A 96 -2.71 33.94 10.06
N GLY A 97 -3.05 33.54 11.29
CA GLY A 97 -4.38 33.05 11.68
C GLY A 97 -4.71 31.65 11.17
N ARG A 98 -3.74 30.90 10.66
CA ARG A 98 -3.91 29.59 10.03
C ARG A 98 -3.47 28.47 10.96
N SER A 99 -4.05 28.41 12.15
CA SER A 99 -3.72 27.38 13.14
C SER A 99 -4.56 26.11 12.95
N CYS A 100 -4.07 25.00 13.49
CA CYS A 100 -4.83 23.76 13.62
C CYS A 100 -6.19 23.96 14.28
N LEU A 101 -6.25 24.82 15.30
CA LEU A 101 -7.49 25.17 15.98
C LEU A 101 -8.44 25.96 15.07
N ALA A 102 -7.92 26.93 14.31
CA ALA A 102 -8.74 27.77 13.44
C ALA A 102 -9.31 27.01 12.22
N VAL A 103 -8.53 26.08 11.65
CA VAL A 103 -8.92 25.36 10.43
C VAL A 103 -9.68 24.06 10.73
N TYR A 104 -9.21 23.28 11.71
CA TYR A 104 -9.72 21.93 11.97
C TYR A 104 -10.37 21.76 13.34
N ASN A 105 -10.39 22.79 14.18
CA ASN A 105 -10.87 22.69 15.56
C ASN A 105 -10.20 21.54 16.35
N GLN A 106 -8.90 21.32 16.09
CA GLN A 106 -8.09 20.29 16.76
C GLN A 106 -6.89 20.91 17.47
N ALA A 107 -6.43 20.25 18.53
CA ALA A 107 -5.16 20.59 19.16
C ALA A 107 -4.00 20.26 18.21
N SER A 108 -3.01 21.14 18.16
CA SER A 108 -1.77 20.92 17.39
C SER A 108 -0.94 19.81 18.04
N THR A 109 -0.51 18.84 17.24
CA THR A 109 0.37 17.73 17.62
C THR A 109 1.84 18.11 17.43
N GLY A 110 2.14 19.09 16.57
CA GLY A 110 3.49 19.59 16.34
C GLY A 110 3.52 20.76 15.37
N THR A 111 4.66 21.45 15.32
CA THR A 111 4.88 22.59 14.41
C THR A 111 5.94 22.29 13.38
N TYR A 112 5.79 22.82 12.16
CA TYR A 112 6.79 22.75 11.11
C TYR A 112 7.28 24.16 10.71
N THR A 113 8.53 24.31 10.27
CA THR A 113 8.98 25.55 9.62
C THR A 113 8.48 25.55 8.19
N ALA A 114 7.79 26.59 7.73
CA ALA A 114 7.44 26.74 6.31
C ALA A 114 8.72 26.98 5.48
N PHE A 115 8.61 26.89 4.15
CA PHE A 115 9.73 27.04 3.21
C PHE A 115 10.59 28.31 3.43
N PRO A 116 11.93 28.27 3.20
CA PRO A 116 12.76 27.14 2.77
C PRO A 116 13.51 26.47 3.94
N GLY A 117 13.34 25.16 4.14
CA GLY A 117 14.23 24.40 5.03
C GLY A 117 13.66 23.18 5.76
N GLY A 118 12.39 22.81 5.57
CA GLY A 118 11.77 21.66 6.25
C GLY A 118 10.99 20.72 5.33
N ILE A 119 11.38 20.59 4.06
CA ILE A 119 10.73 19.64 3.13
C ILE A 119 10.94 18.18 3.56
N THR A 120 12.04 17.87 4.25
CA THR A 120 12.27 16.55 4.86
C THR A 120 11.18 16.22 5.86
N THR A 121 10.74 17.18 6.67
CA THR A 121 9.62 17.00 7.61
C THR A 121 8.33 16.65 6.89
N VAL A 122 8.06 17.24 5.72
CA VAL A 122 6.89 16.89 4.90
C VAL A 122 6.97 15.43 4.44
N VAL A 123 8.13 15.01 3.96
CA VAL A 123 8.36 13.62 3.54
C VAL A 123 8.22 12.65 4.72
N ASP A 124 8.76 12.99 5.89
CA ASP A 124 8.68 12.15 7.08
C ASP A 124 7.24 12.04 7.62
N HIS A 125 6.48 13.14 7.63
CA HIS A 125 5.07 13.14 8.00
C HIS A 125 4.23 12.35 7.00
N PHE A 126 4.49 12.50 5.70
CA PHE A 126 3.84 11.71 4.66
C PHE A 126 4.10 10.21 4.87
N ILE A 127 5.35 9.80 5.04
CA ILE A 127 5.71 8.40 5.27
C ILE A 127 5.06 7.87 6.54
N SER A 128 5.07 8.66 7.63
CA SER A 128 4.43 8.28 8.89
C SER A 128 2.93 8.09 8.71
N HIS A 129 2.25 9.06 8.08
CA HIS A 129 0.83 8.98 7.74
C HIS A 129 0.49 7.66 7.03
N HIS A 130 1.20 7.36 5.94
CA HIS A 130 0.93 6.16 5.15
C HIS A 130 1.35 4.86 5.85
N THR A 131 2.41 4.89 6.64
CA THR A 131 2.83 3.73 7.45
C THR A 131 1.75 3.39 8.46
N PHE A 132 1.21 4.39 9.15
CA PHE A 132 0.16 4.20 10.15
C PHE A 132 -1.21 3.91 9.56
N LYS A 133 -1.51 4.42 8.36
CA LYS A 133 -2.64 3.99 7.54
C LYS A 133 -2.56 2.52 7.13
N GLY A 134 -1.35 1.94 7.13
CA GLY A 134 -1.10 0.54 6.82
C GLY A 134 -0.76 0.26 5.36
N ASP A 135 -0.30 1.27 4.60
CA ASP A 135 0.10 1.09 3.20
C ASP A 135 1.42 0.28 3.12
N LYS A 136 1.37 -0.85 2.41
CA LYS A 136 2.45 -1.85 2.38
C LYS A 136 2.83 -2.28 0.97
N SER A 137 4.09 -2.68 0.80
CA SER A 137 4.55 -3.36 -0.41
C SER A 137 3.85 -4.71 -0.57
N ALA A 138 3.31 -4.96 -1.77
CA ALA A 138 2.67 -6.23 -2.13
C ALA A 138 3.69 -7.39 -2.26
N PHE A 139 4.99 -7.10 -2.21
CA PHE A 139 6.05 -8.09 -2.39
C PHE A 139 6.51 -8.68 -1.07
N ASN A 140 6.74 -7.83 -0.05
CA ASN A 140 7.36 -8.22 1.21
C ASN A 140 6.59 -7.77 2.45
N GLY A 141 5.50 -7.01 2.31
CA GLY A 141 4.67 -6.54 3.43
C GLY A 141 5.31 -5.44 4.29
N LEU A 142 6.48 -4.92 3.90
CA LEU A 142 7.11 -3.75 4.52
C LEU A 142 6.35 -2.47 4.15
N PRO A 143 6.58 -1.34 4.85
CA PRO A 143 5.97 -0.06 4.50
C PRO A 143 6.16 0.29 3.02
N LEU A 144 5.13 0.84 2.39
CA LEU A 144 5.16 1.14 0.96
C LEU A 144 6.13 2.29 0.62
N PHE A 145 6.24 3.30 1.49
CA PHE A 145 7.02 4.50 1.25
C PHE A 145 8.26 4.55 2.15
N VAL A 146 9.41 4.92 1.57
CA VAL A 146 10.70 4.99 2.26
C VAL A 146 11.54 6.17 1.76
N THR A 147 12.53 6.60 2.54
CA THR A 147 13.49 7.65 2.13
C THR A 147 14.82 7.11 1.64
N THR A 148 15.15 5.84 1.92
CA THR A 148 16.42 5.22 1.54
C THR A 148 16.24 3.77 1.07
N ALA A 149 17.11 3.33 0.15
CA ALA A 149 17.32 1.96 -0.32
C ALA A 149 16.05 1.10 -0.50
N PRO A 150 15.39 1.12 -1.68
CA PRO A 150 14.15 0.41 -1.87
C PRO A 150 14.40 -1.10 -1.82
N SER A 151 13.60 -1.80 -1.05
CA SER A 151 13.37 -3.23 -1.27
C SER A 151 12.30 -3.42 -2.35
N ASP A 152 12.08 -4.66 -2.77
CA ASP A 152 11.07 -5.01 -3.77
C ASP A 152 9.69 -4.39 -3.44
N GLY A 153 9.11 -3.67 -4.38
CA GLY A 153 7.74 -3.14 -4.27
C GLY A 153 7.58 -1.88 -3.43
N GLN A 154 8.65 -1.13 -3.20
CA GLN A 154 8.61 0.13 -2.44
C GLN A 154 8.72 1.36 -3.34
N VAL A 155 8.27 2.49 -2.79
CA VAL A 155 8.33 3.81 -3.39
C VAL A 155 9.28 4.68 -2.57
N ILE A 156 10.37 5.13 -3.20
CA ILE A 156 11.30 6.07 -2.59
C ILE A 156 10.78 7.48 -2.78
N LEU A 157 10.84 8.26 -1.70
CA LEU A 157 10.64 9.70 -1.70
C LEU A 157 11.96 10.36 -1.29
N SER A 158 12.53 11.17 -2.18
CA SER A 158 13.73 11.96 -1.87
C SER A 158 13.47 13.44 -2.13
N PRO A 159 13.67 14.33 -1.15
CA PRO A 159 13.67 15.77 -1.41
C PRO A 159 14.59 16.13 -2.59
N ASN A 160 14.09 16.97 -3.50
CA ASN A 160 14.82 17.52 -4.63
C ASN A 160 14.84 19.05 -4.50
N GLY A 161 15.88 19.53 -3.82
CA GLY A 161 15.91 20.90 -3.32
C GLY A 161 14.78 21.15 -2.32
N SER A 162 14.32 22.39 -2.24
CA SER A 162 13.37 22.79 -1.20
C SER A 162 11.91 22.80 -1.66
N ARG A 163 11.63 22.62 -2.97
CA ARG A 163 10.28 22.76 -3.58
C ARG A 163 9.79 21.52 -4.32
N ALA A 164 10.57 20.44 -4.34
CA ALA A 164 10.21 19.24 -5.06
C ALA A 164 10.62 17.99 -4.31
N VAL A 165 9.95 16.89 -4.63
CA VAL A 165 10.28 15.54 -4.14
C VAL A 165 10.32 14.62 -5.35
N ASN A 166 11.40 13.86 -5.49
CA ASN A 166 11.46 12.75 -6.44
C ASN A 166 10.70 11.57 -5.84
N LEU A 167 9.78 11.01 -6.61
CA LEU A 167 9.00 9.82 -6.29
C LEU A 167 9.36 8.73 -7.29
N MET A 168 9.93 7.64 -6.80
CA MET A 168 10.41 6.53 -7.63
C MET A 168 9.90 5.21 -7.08
N ALA A 169 9.13 4.47 -7.89
CA ALA A 169 8.60 3.16 -7.52
C ALA A 169 9.42 2.04 -8.14
N TYR A 170 9.68 0.97 -7.37
CA TYR A 170 10.50 -0.16 -7.81
C TYR A 170 9.70 -1.48 -7.72
N ALA A 171 9.81 -2.29 -8.77
CA ALA A 171 9.31 -3.68 -8.78
C ALA A 171 10.36 -4.66 -8.21
N SER A 172 10.08 -5.96 -8.22
CA SER A 172 11.01 -6.97 -7.75
C SER A 172 12.33 -6.98 -8.55
N ASN A 173 13.46 -6.99 -7.83
CA ASN A 173 14.81 -7.06 -8.39
C ASN A 173 15.09 -6.04 -9.52
N SER A 174 14.40 -4.89 -9.51
CA SER A 174 14.53 -3.89 -10.56
C SER A 174 15.55 -2.82 -10.18
N THR A 175 16.59 -2.65 -11.00
CA THR A 175 17.55 -1.54 -10.86
C THR A 175 17.01 -0.22 -11.40
N SER A 176 15.98 -0.28 -12.24
CA SER A 176 15.28 0.88 -12.80
C SER A 176 13.89 1.04 -12.18
N PRO A 177 13.42 2.27 -11.94
CA PRO A 177 12.08 2.48 -11.42
C PRO A 177 11.02 2.14 -12.47
N ILE A 178 9.93 1.50 -12.05
CA ILE A 178 8.72 1.27 -12.87
C ILE A 178 7.88 2.54 -13.03
N LEU A 179 8.05 3.50 -12.13
CA LEU A 179 7.48 4.85 -12.19
C LEU A 179 8.49 5.83 -11.60
N SER A 180 8.73 6.94 -12.29
CA SER A 180 9.58 8.02 -11.82
C SER A 180 8.89 9.35 -12.11
N GLN A 181 8.63 10.12 -11.06
CA GLN A 181 7.97 11.41 -11.16
C GLN A 181 8.62 12.41 -10.20
N ILE A 182 8.68 13.67 -10.63
CA ILE A 182 9.03 14.79 -9.76
C ILE A 182 7.73 15.49 -9.39
N VAL A 183 7.45 15.57 -8.09
CA VAL A 183 6.30 16.30 -7.54
C VAL A 183 6.81 17.62 -7.04
N THR A 184 6.32 18.72 -7.60
CA THR A 184 6.78 20.08 -7.32
C THR A 184 5.63 20.90 -6.75
N THR A 185 5.91 21.70 -5.73
CA THR A 185 4.95 22.66 -5.16
C THR A 185 4.38 23.55 -6.27
N ARG A 186 3.09 23.87 -6.21
CA ARG A 186 2.49 24.85 -7.12
C ARG A 186 2.75 26.30 -6.72
#